data_AF-A0A2V9ILN0-F1
#
_entry.id   AF-A0A2V9ILN0-F1
#
_cell.length_a   1.000
_cell.length_b   1.000
_cell.length_c   1.000
_cell.angle_alpha   90.00
_cell.angle_beta   90.00
_cell.angle_gamma   90.00
#
_symmetry.space_group_name_H-M   'P 1'
#
loop_
_entity.id
_entity.type
_entity.pdbx_description
1 polymer ?
#
loop_
_entity_poly.entity_id
_entity_poly.type
_entity_poly.pdbx_seq_one_letter_code
_entity_poly.pdbx_strand_id
1 'polypeptide(L)'
;MTAISTVAVGLFIAAWVVDVAAWFLGIAEMIAMARFVPKVYRMGPCLLRAQVAIRRPIWPRSTAPTGETASGRFKILGPEEVLFRPHVVGLGIHTPFPFKGIVRWQGVQANVEGRPLLASIVFFGAWLVGWTMGGMLALHRPLRVRRGSCSY
;
A
#
# COMPACT_ATOMS: atom_id res chain seq x y z
N MET A 1 2.42 34.67 15.70
CA MET A 1 2.41 33.24 16.12
C MET A 1 1.10 32.51 15.79
N THR A 2 -0.04 33.20 15.62
CA THR A 2 -1.34 32.56 15.33
C THR A 2 -1.43 31.88 13.96
N ALA A 3 -0.83 32.46 12.91
CA ALA A 3 -0.91 31.92 11.55
C ALA A 3 -0.27 30.51 11.39
N ILE A 4 0.86 30.26 12.07
CA ILE A 4 1.55 28.96 12.03
C ILE A 4 0.68 27.87 12.68
N SER A 5 -0.01 28.21 13.78
CA SER A 5 -0.93 27.29 14.44
C SER A 5 -2.14 26.93 13.58
N THR A 6 -2.71 27.88 12.84
CA THR A 6 -3.85 27.61 11.95
C THR A 6 -3.48 26.66 10.81
N VAL A 7 -2.33 26.88 10.17
CA VAL A 7 -1.86 26.00 9.08
C VAL A 7 -1.58 24.58 9.61
N ALA A 8 -0.88 24.46 10.74
CA ALA A 8 -0.58 23.15 11.33
C ALA A 8 -1.84 22.38 11.74
N VAL A 9 -2.84 23.05 12.32
CA VAL A 9 -4.14 22.45 12.63
C VAL A 9 -4.87 22.01 11.35
N GLY A 10 -4.87 22.86 10.32
CA GLY A 10 -5.49 22.52 9.04
C GLY A 10 -4.85 21.28 8.39
N LEU A 11 -3.52 21.22 8.36
CA LEU A 11 -2.77 20.06 7.85
C LEU A 11 -3.01 18.80 8.68
N PHE A 12 -3.09 18.92 10.01
CA PHE A 12 -3.42 17.79 10.89
C PHE A 12 -4.80 17.22 10.60
N ILE A 13 -5.82 18.08 10.48
CA ILE A 13 -7.19 17.66 10.15
C ILE A 13 -7.23 17.02 8.76
N ALA A 14 -6.60 17.65 7.77
CA ALA A 14 -6.55 17.11 6.41
C ALA A 14 -5.87 15.74 6.37
N ALA A 15 -4.72 15.58 7.03
CA ALA A 15 -4.02 14.31 7.16
C ALA A 15 -4.92 13.24 7.80
N TRP A 16 -5.61 13.57 8.89
CA TRP A 16 -6.53 12.64 9.55
C TRP A 16 -7.68 12.19 8.63
N VAL A 17 -8.28 13.11 7.88
CA VAL A 17 -9.34 12.76 6.90
C VAL A 17 -8.78 11.84 5.81
N VAL A 18 -7.58 12.12 5.31
CA VAL A 18 -6.90 11.28 4.31
C VAL A 18 -6.60 9.89 4.88
N ASP A 19 -6.17 9.78 6.14
CA ASP A 19 -5.94 8.48 6.80
C ASP A 19 -7.22 7.63 6.85
N VAL A 20 -8.33 8.24 7.27
CA VAL A 20 -9.63 7.56 7.32
C VAL A 20 -10.06 7.12 5.91
N ALA A 21 -9.91 7.99 4.91
CA ALA A 21 -10.21 7.65 3.52
C ALA A 21 -9.30 6.52 2.99
N ALA A 22 -8.00 6.55 3.32
CA ALA A 22 -7.03 5.54 2.95
C ALA A 22 -7.36 4.17 3.57
N TRP A 23 -7.92 4.16 4.77
CA TRP A 23 -8.38 2.93 5.41
C TRP A 23 -9.53 2.26 4.63
N PHE A 24 -10.55 3.02 4.24
CA PHE A 24 -11.63 2.51 3.38
C PHE A 24 -11.12 2.06 2.01
N LEU A 25 -10.19 2.83 1.42
CA LEU A 25 -9.52 2.45 0.18
C LEU A 25 -8.77 1.13 0.34
N GLY A 26 -8.13 0.89 1.49
CA GLY A 26 -7.42 -0.35 1.80
C GLY A 26 -8.35 -1.56 1.84
N ILE A 27 -9.51 -1.43 2.47
CA ILE A 27 -10.54 -2.48 2.47
C ILE A 27 -11.00 -2.76 1.03
N ALA A 28 -11.28 -1.72 0.25
CA ALA A 28 -11.69 -1.86 -1.14
C ALA A 28 -10.61 -2.52 -2.02
N GLU A 29 -9.34 -2.09 -1.90
CA GLU A 29 -8.21 -2.71 -2.62
C GLU A 29 -8.04 -4.17 -2.22
N MET A 30 -8.16 -4.52 -0.94
CA MET A 30 -8.03 -5.90 -0.47
C MET A 30 -9.13 -6.81 -1.02
N ILE A 31 -10.39 -6.35 -1.03
CA ILE A 31 -11.51 -7.09 -1.62
C ILE A 31 -11.29 -7.25 -3.13
N ALA A 32 -10.95 -6.17 -3.83
CA ALA A 32 -10.72 -6.20 -5.27
C ALA A 32 -9.51 -7.07 -5.66
N MET A 33 -8.46 -7.08 -4.83
CA MET A 33 -7.30 -7.96 -5.00
C MET A 33 -7.69 -9.43 -4.80
N ALA A 34 -8.51 -9.74 -3.79
CA ALA A 34 -9.06 -11.07 -3.56
C ALA A 34 -9.96 -11.55 -4.72
N ARG A 35 -10.64 -10.62 -5.39
CA ARG A 35 -11.44 -10.89 -6.60
C ARG A 35 -10.63 -10.85 -7.90
N PHE A 36 -9.32 -10.62 -7.82
CA PHE A 36 -8.42 -10.48 -8.97
C PHE A 36 -8.89 -9.44 -10.01
N VAL A 37 -9.30 -8.26 -9.56
CA VAL A 37 -9.69 -7.15 -10.44
C VAL A 37 -8.45 -6.55 -11.10
N PRO A 38 -8.26 -6.64 -12.44
CA PRO A 38 -7.00 -6.26 -13.10
C PRO A 38 -6.57 -4.81 -12.88
N LYS A 39 -7.53 -3.89 -12.78
CA LYS A 39 -7.27 -2.46 -12.55
C LYS A 39 -6.49 -2.25 -11.26
N VAL A 40 -6.86 -2.93 -10.17
CA VAL A 40 -6.21 -2.77 -8.86
C VAL A 40 -4.76 -3.25 -8.89
N TYR A 41 -4.45 -4.31 -9.63
CA TYR A 41 -3.08 -4.81 -9.77
C TYR A 41 -2.16 -3.83 -10.50
N ARG A 42 -2.72 -2.94 -11.33
CA ARG A 42 -1.97 -1.90 -12.08
C ARG A 42 -1.81 -0.59 -11.30
N MET A 43 -2.53 -0.42 -10.19
CA MET A 43 -2.49 0.79 -9.37
C MET A 43 -1.32 0.77 -8.38
N GLY A 44 -0.80 1.96 -8.07
CA GLY A 44 0.31 2.14 -7.13
C GLY A 44 1.69 2.10 -7.81
N PRO A 45 2.75 2.49 -7.09
CA PRO A 45 4.11 2.50 -7.62
C PRO A 45 4.61 1.08 -7.88
N CYS A 46 5.47 0.92 -8.88
CA CYS A 46 6.19 -0.32 -9.13
C CYS A 46 7.46 -0.33 -8.28
N LEU A 47 7.47 -1.14 -7.21
CA LEU A 47 8.63 -1.25 -6.31
C LEU A 47 9.59 -2.34 -6.75
N LEU A 48 9.08 -3.41 -7.33
CA LEU A 48 9.88 -4.50 -7.86
C LEU A 48 9.60 -4.63 -9.36
N ARG A 49 10.66 -4.60 -10.16
CA ARG A 49 10.60 -4.97 -11.57
C ARG A 49 11.77 -5.91 -11.86
N ALA A 50 11.47 -7.13 -12.25
CA ALA A 50 12.48 -8.13 -12.58
C ALA A 50 12.14 -8.78 -13.92
N GLN A 51 13.11 -8.86 -14.81
CA GLN A 51 13.02 -9.67 -16.02
C GLN A 51 13.59 -11.05 -15.73
N VAL A 52 12.78 -12.08 -15.92
CA VAL A 52 13.17 -13.47 -15.66
C VAL A 52 12.99 -14.25 -16.95
N ALA A 53 13.99 -15.02 -17.34
CA ALA A 53 13.90 -15.94 -18.47
C ALA A 53 13.02 -17.13 -18.07
N ILE A 54 11.71 -17.01 -18.28
CA ILE A 54 10.73 -18.05 -17.98
C ILE A 54 10.06 -18.42 -19.30
N ARG A 55 10.14 -19.70 -19.66
CA ARG A 55 9.43 -20.23 -20.82
C ARG A 55 7.95 -19.94 -20.66
N ARG A 56 7.32 -19.46 -21.74
CA ARG A 56 5.89 -19.21 -21.75
C ARG A 56 5.13 -20.49 -21.40
N PRO A 57 4.35 -20.50 -20.31
CA PRO A 57 3.55 -21.65 -19.93
C PRO A 57 2.49 -21.97 -21.00
N ILE A 58 2.29 -23.26 -21.26
CA ILE A 58 1.27 -23.76 -22.19
C ILE A 58 -0.04 -23.79 -21.42
N TRP A 59 -0.84 -22.72 -21.53
CA TRP A 59 -2.10 -22.63 -20.82
C TRP A 59 -3.21 -23.39 -21.54
N PRO A 60 -4.03 -24.19 -20.84
CA PRO A 60 -5.24 -24.74 -21.43
C PRO A 60 -6.15 -23.59 -21.87
N ARG A 61 -6.76 -23.70 -23.07
CA ARG A 61 -7.67 -22.69 -23.66
C ARG A 61 -8.92 -22.37 -22.80
N SER A 62 -9.11 -23.07 -21.69
CA SER A 62 -10.20 -22.87 -20.75
C SER A 62 -10.10 -21.51 -20.04
N THR A 63 -11.26 -20.91 -19.81
CA THR A 63 -11.51 -19.59 -19.24
C THR A 63 -10.70 -19.31 -17.97
N ALA A 64 -9.82 -18.29 -18.03
CA ALA A 64 -9.20 -17.57 -16.91
C ALA A 64 -9.03 -18.36 -15.60
N PRO A 65 -8.34 -19.51 -15.59
CA PRO A 65 -8.30 -20.34 -14.40
C PRO A 65 -7.53 -19.58 -13.32
N THR A 66 -8.15 -19.53 -12.14
CA THR A 66 -7.46 -19.15 -10.92
C THR A 66 -6.77 -20.40 -10.40
N GLY A 67 -5.50 -20.29 -10.04
CA GLY A 67 -4.70 -21.38 -9.50
C GLY A 67 -4.02 -20.99 -8.20
N GLU A 68 -3.47 -21.98 -7.51
CA GLU A 68 -2.73 -21.81 -6.27
C GLU A 68 -1.40 -22.54 -6.39
N THR A 69 -0.35 -21.92 -5.86
CA THR A 69 1.02 -22.43 -5.79
C THR A 69 1.47 -22.36 -4.35
N ALA A 70 2.60 -23.01 -4.02
CA ALA A 70 3.22 -22.86 -2.70
C ALA A 70 3.53 -21.39 -2.34
N SER A 71 3.80 -20.57 -3.34
CA SER A 71 4.16 -19.15 -3.16
C SER A 71 2.97 -18.19 -3.11
N GLY A 72 1.77 -18.59 -3.53
CA GLY A 72 0.68 -17.65 -3.77
C GLY A 72 -0.44 -18.16 -4.66
N ARG A 73 -1.48 -17.35 -4.80
CA ARG A 73 -2.57 -17.55 -5.76
C ARG A 73 -2.34 -16.74 -7.02
N PHE A 74 -2.77 -17.24 -8.16
CA PHE A 74 -2.66 -16.53 -9.43
C PHE A 74 -3.94 -16.63 -10.24
N LYS A 75 -4.13 -15.67 -11.15
CA LYS A 75 -5.20 -15.68 -12.14
C LYS A 75 -4.62 -15.33 -13.49
N ILE A 76 -4.88 -16.18 -14.47
CA ILE A 76 -4.49 -15.95 -15.86
C ILE A 76 -5.53 -15.03 -16.49
N LEU A 77 -5.12 -13.85 -16.95
CA LEU A 77 -6.01 -12.94 -17.69
C LEU A 77 -5.97 -13.20 -19.19
N GLY A 78 -4.84 -13.69 -19.67
CA GLY A 78 -4.61 -14.00 -21.07
C GLY A 78 -3.27 -14.70 -21.25
N PRO A 79 -2.89 -14.96 -22.49
CA PRO A 79 -1.73 -15.81 -22.77
C PRO A 79 -0.40 -15.09 -22.50
N GLU A 80 -0.40 -13.77 -22.26
CA GLU A 80 0.78 -12.94 -21.95
C GLU A 80 0.68 -12.24 -20.58
N GLU A 81 -0.42 -12.38 -19.83
CA GLU A 81 -0.60 -11.63 -18.58
C GLU A 81 -1.22 -12.51 -17.49
N VAL A 82 -0.54 -12.56 -16.35
CA VAL A 82 -0.97 -13.26 -15.13
C VAL A 82 -0.94 -12.30 -13.96
N LEU A 83 -2.01 -12.28 -13.18
CA LEU A 83 -2.06 -11.63 -11.89
C LEU A 83 -1.61 -12.62 -10.82
N PHE A 84 -0.76 -12.18 -9.90
CA PHE A 84 -0.25 -13.02 -8.83
C PHE A 84 -0.41 -12.32 -7.48
N ARG A 85 -0.89 -13.07 -6.49
CA ARG A 85 -1.03 -12.66 -5.10
C ARG A 85 -0.16 -13.60 -4.24
N PRO A 86 1.01 -13.14 -3.77
CA PRO A 86 1.84 -13.95 -2.90
C PRO A 86 1.13 -14.30 -1.59
N HIS A 87 1.44 -15.47 -1.06
CA HIS A 87 1.23 -15.73 0.35
C HIS A 87 2.29 -14.94 1.12
N VAL A 88 1.87 -14.35 2.25
CA VAL A 88 2.70 -13.43 3.06
C VAL A 88 4.04 -14.05 3.51
N VAL A 89 4.17 -15.38 3.42
CA VAL A 89 5.33 -16.15 3.89
C VAL A 89 6.21 -16.69 2.73
N GLY A 90 5.75 -16.66 1.47
CA GLY A 90 6.26 -17.54 0.41
C GLY A 90 7.36 -17.00 -0.53
N LEU A 91 7.67 -15.70 -0.51
CA LEU A 91 8.62 -15.08 -1.46
C LEU A 91 9.98 -14.70 -0.84
N GLY A 92 10.24 -15.04 0.42
CA GLY A 92 11.44 -14.57 1.15
C GLY A 92 11.45 -13.06 1.43
N ILE A 93 10.46 -12.32 0.94
CA ILE A 93 10.22 -10.91 1.24
C ILE A 93 9.34 -10.84 2.49
N HIS A 94 9.96 -10.65 3.65
CA HIS A 94 9.25 -10.44 4.92
C HIS A 94 8.83 -8.98 5.04
N THR A 95 7.82 -8.59 4.28
CA THR A 95 7.15 -7.29 4.44
C THR A 95 5.79 -7.50 5.11
N PRO A 96 5.43 -6.69 6.12
CA PRO A 96 4.11 -6.76 6.73
C PRO A 96 2.98 -6.33 5.76
N PHE A 97 3.35 -5.72 4.62
CA PHE A 97 2.40 -5.21 3.65
C PHE A 97 2.08 -6.26 2.58
N PRO A 98 0.79 -6.46 2.25
CA PRO A 98 0.40 -7.27 1.10
C PRO A 98 0.97 -6.67 -0.19
N PHE A 99 1.52 -7.54 -1.03
CA PHE A 99 1.95 -7.19 -2.38
C PHE A 99 0.98 -7.75 -3.42
N LYS A 100 0.84 -7.03 -4.53
CA LYS A 100 0.16 -7.49 -5.74
C LYS A 100 1.16 -7.56 -6.88
N GLY A 101 1.15 -8.67 -7.60
CA GLY A 101 2.10 -9.00 -8.65
C GLY A 101 1.44 -9.06 -10.02
N ILE A 102 2.14 -8.59 -11.06
CA ILE A 102 1.77 -8.82 -12.45
C ILE A 102 2.96 -9.49 -13.14
N VAL A 103 2.71 -10.59 -13.84
CA VAL A 103 3.68 -11.21 -14.74
C VAL A 103 3.23 -10.97 -16.16
N ARG A 104 4.11 -10.38 -16.98
CA ARG A 104 3.88 -10.14 -18.40
C ARG A 104 4.93 -10.83 -19.23
N TRP A 105 4.52 -11.70 -20.14
CA TRP A 105 5.44 -12.34 -21.07
C TRP A 105 5.68 -11.45 -22.29
N GLN A 106 6.94 -11.42 -22.72
CA GLN A 106 7.42 -10.77 -23.92
C GLN A 106 8.38 -11.76 -24.61
N GLY A 107 7.81 -12.62 -25.45
CA GLY A 107 8.56 -13.70 -26.10
C GLY A 107 9.05 -14.75 -25.09
N VAL A 108 10.36 -14.87 -24.92
CA VAL A 108 11.01 -15.85 -24.02
C VAL A 108 11.31 -15.29 -22.62
N GLN A 109 10.97 -14.03 -22.38
CA GLN A 109 11.17 -13.37 -21.09
C GLN A 109 9.83 -13.04 -20.42
N ALA A 110 9.83 -13.09 -19.10
CA ALA A 110 8.72 -12.67 -18.27
C ALA A 110 9.15 -11.46 -17.43
N ASN A 111 8.42 -10.35 -17.56
CA ASN A 111 8.58 -9.19 -16.72
C ASN A 111 7.64 -9.32 -15.51
N VAL A 112 8.23 -9.41 -14.32
CA VAL A 112 7.55 -9.53 -13.04
C VAL A 112 7.55 -8.16 -12.38
N GLU A 113 6.35 -7.61 -12.17
CA GLU A 113 6.14 -6.36 -11.45
C GLU A 113 5.50 -6.65 -10.08
N GLY A 114 6.11 -6.14 -9.01
CA GLY A 114 5.54 -6.12 -7.66
C GLY A 114 5.15 -4.71 -7.26
N ARG A 115 3.91 -4.54 -6.81
CA ARG A 115 3.36 -3.26 -6.33
C ARG A 115 2.82 -3.44 -4.90
N PRO A 116 3.08 -2.50 -3.99
CA PRO A 116 2.39 -2.47 -2.71
C PRO A 116 0.95 -1.98 -2.90
N LEU A 117 0.12 -2.12 -1.87
CA LEU A 117 -1.19 -1.48 -1.82
C LEU A 117 -1.04 0.04 -1.84
N LEU A 118 -1.80 0.70 -2.71
CA LEU A 118 -1.81 2.16 -2.79
C LEU A 118 -2.33 2.75 -1.48
N ALA A 119 -3.36 2.12 -0.91
CA ALA A 119 -3.93 2.51 0.37
C ALA A 119 -2.89 2.58 1.49
N SER A 120 -1.97 1.60 1.55
CA SER A 120 -0.90 1.59 2.56
C SER A 120 0.02 2.80 2.40
N ILE A 121 0.41 3.15 1.17
CA ILE A 121 1.28 4.31 0.93
C ILE A 121 0.60 5.61 1.34
N VAL A 122 -0.67 5.79 0.93
CA VAL A 122 -1.44 6.99 1.26
C VAL A 122 -1.62 7.10 2.77
N PHE A 123 -1.95 5.99 3.44
CA PHE A 123 -2.08 5.93 4.88
C PHE A 123 -0.78 6.30 5.60
N PHE A 124 0.35 5.67 5.28
CA PHE A 124 1.62 6.02 5.97
C PHE A 124 2.07 7.45 5.68
N GLY A 125 1.83 7.95 4.47
CA GLY A 125 2.13 9.34 4.12
C GLY A 125 1.31 10.33 4.94
N ALA A 126 0.00 10.15 5.00
CA ALA A 126 -0.90 11.01 5.76
C ALA A 126 -0.66 10.88 7.27
N TRP A 127 -0.51 9.66 7.78
CA TRP A 127 -0.17 9.38 9.17
C TRP A 127 1.11 10.10 9.60
N LEU A 128 2.19 10.02 8.80
CA LEU A 128 3.45 10.70 9.10
C LEU A 128 3.28 12.22 9.15
N VAL A 129 2.54 12.81 8.22
CA VAL A 129 2.22 14.24 8.22
C VAL A 129 1.41 14.62 9.45
N GLY A 130 0.38 13.85 9.80
CA GLY A 130 -0.45 14.05 10.97
C GLY A 130 0.37 14.05 12.27
N TRP A 131 1.20 13.04 12.49
CA TRP A 131 2.05 12.97 13.67
C TRP A 131 3.09 14.09 13.73
N THR A 132 3.66 14.47 12.59
CA THR A 132 4.62 15.57 12.52
C THR A 132 3.96 16.89 12.93
N MET A 133 2.78 17.21 12.37
CA MET A 133 2.04 18.43 12.72
C MET A 133 1.52 18.41 14.15
N GLY A 134 1.02 17.27 14.62
CA GLY A 134 0.57 17.08 16.01
C GLY A 134 1.71 17.28 17.02
N GLY A 135 2.88 16.73 16.73
CA GLY A 135 4.10 16.92 17.52
C GLY A 135 4.54 18.38 17.56
N MET A 136 4.54 19.07 16.42
CA MET A 136 4.84 20.51 16.36
C MET A 136 3.88 21.33 17.23
N LEU A 137 2.58 21.04 17.17
CA LEU A 137 1.58 21.72 18.01
C LEU A 137 1.77 21.43 19.51
N ALA A 138 2.15 20.20 19.87
CA ALA A 138 2.39 19.83 21.26
C ALA A 138 3.62 20.55 21.84
N LEU A 139 4.71 20.64 21.08
CA LEU A 139 5.94 21.31 21.50
C LEU A 139 5.79 22.83 21.64
N HIS A 140 4.86 23.44 20.90
CA HIS A 140 4.59 24.89 20.99
C HIS A 140 3.61 25.27 22.10
N ARG A 141 3.10 24.32 22.89
CA ARG A 141 2.27 24.66 24.05
C ARG A 141 3.18 25.26 25.13
N PRO A 142 2.92 26.50 25.59
CA PRO A 142 3.70 27.08 26.68
C PRO A 142 3.54 26.18 27.91
N LEU A 143 4.67 25.74 28.47
CA LEU A 143 4.68 25.02 29.73
C LEU A 143 3.97 25.92 30.76
N ARG A 144 2.73 25.58 31.12
CA ARG A 144 2.09 26.17 32.29
C ARG A 144 2.89 25.67 33.49
N VAL A 145 3.91 26.43 33.87
CA VAL A 145 4.53 26.32 35.18
C VAL A 145 3.40 26.59 36.16
N ARG A 146 2.86 25.52 36.77
CA ARG A 146 1.98 25.63 37.91
C ARG A 146 2.80 26.32 39.00
N ARG A 147 2.66 27.65 39.13
CA ARG A 147 3.16 28.33 40.32
C ARG A 147 2.37 27.73 41.49
N GLY A 148 3.01 26.84 42.22
CA GLY A 148 2.52 26.40 43.51
C GLY A 148 2.40 27.63 44.39
N SER A 149 1.19 27.91 44.86
CA SER A 149 0.97 28.90 45.90
C SER A 149 1.67 28.39 47.16
N CYS A 150 2.87 28.90 47.45
CA CYS A 150 3.43 28.79 48.79
C CYS A 150 2.60 29.69 49.70
N SER A 151 1.62 29.11 50.38
CA SER A 151 1.00 29.73 51.55
C SER A 151 1.99 29.59 52.70
N TYR A 152 2.54 30.72 53.14
CA TYR A 152 3.28 30.84 54.41
C TYR A 152 2.32 31.22 55.53
#